data_AF-A0A7X9GBS8-F1
#
_entry.id   AF-A0A7X9GBS8-F1
#
_cell.length_a   1.000
_cell.length_b   1.000
_cell.length_c   1.000
_cell.angle_alpha   90.00
_cell.angle_beta   90.00
_cell.angle_gamma   90.00
#
_symmetry.space_group_name_H-M   'P 1'
#
loop_
_entity.id
_entity.type
_entity.pdbx_description
1 polymer ?
#
loop_
_entity_poly.entity_id
_entity_poly.type
_entity_poly.pdbx_seq_one_letter_code
_entity_poly.pdbx_strand_id
1 'polypeptide(L)'
;MFFVLSLGAIGYYIARSLGAQYGEDKKQIEDIYLMILLSSFMGARIFYVITHFSLYKGSYFSILKLSHDNLSLIGGVITGLIATFLVSKKEKIEMNKLLKIMLPPFYFSIAVGIWIGNFDPLFNLSSNLRNNPRMVLLVSIIFLGGLILELTILKEEKRKNLRWLV
;
A
#
# COMPACT_ATOMS: atom_id res chain seq x y z
N MET A 1 9.98 -5.82 -6.02
CA MET A 1 9.09 -6.36 -7.08
C MET A 1 8.00 -7.29 -6.54
N PHE A 2 8.32 -8.31 -5.71
CA PHE A 2 7.31 -9.23 -5.13
C PHE A 2 6.17 -8.55 -4.36
N PHE A 3 6.45 -7.52 -3.55
CA PHE A 3 5.44 -6.79 -2.79
C PHE A 3 4.41 -6.06 -3.66
N VAL A 4 4.83 -5.50 -4.80
CA VAL A 4 3.92 -4.78 -5.70
C VAL A 4 2.93 -5.75 -6.35
N LEU A 5 3.42 -6.94 -6.73
CA LEU A 5 2.57 -7.98 -7.31
C LEU A 5 1.58 -8.55 -6.28
N SER A 6 2.02 -8.75 -5.04
CA SER A 6 1.13 -9.22 -3.97
C SER A 6 0.07 -8.18 -3.60
N LEU A 7 0.43 -6.89 -3.52
CA LEU A 7 -0.51 -5.79 -3.33
C LEU A 7 -1.54 -5.69 -4.45
N GLY A 8 -1.09 -5.81 -5.70
CA GLY A 8 -1.98 -5.83 -6.86
C GLY A 8 -2.97 -6.99 -6.80
N ALA A 9 -2.52 -8.18 -6.40
CA ALA A 9 -3.36 -9.36 -6.23
C ALA A 9 -4.37 -9.19 -5.07
N ILE A 10 -3.95 -8.65 -3.93
CA ILE A 10 -4.84 -8.39 -2.80
C ILE A 10 -5.91 -7.35 -3.20
N GLY A 11 -5.51 -6.27 -3.88
CA GLY A 11 -6.43 -5.27 -4.40
C GLY A 11 -7.45 -5.85 -5.39
N TYR A 12 -7.00 -6.77 -6.26
CA TYR A 12 -7.88 -7.53 -7.16
C TYR A 12 -8.91 -8.36 -6.38
N TYR A 13 -8.51 -9.08 -5.34
CA TYR A 13 -9.44 -9.87 -4.51
C TYR A 13 -10.46 -8.98 -3.79
N ILE A 14 -10.03 -7.82 -3.28
CA ILE A 14 -10.91 -6.85 -2.63
C ILE A 14 -11.94 -6.30 -3.62
N ALA A 15 -11.49 -5.83 -4.79
CA ALA A 15 -12.37 -5.30 -5.83
C ALA A 15 -13.39 -6.35 -6.29
N ARG A 16 -12.95 -7.58 -6.52
CA ARG A 16 -13.82 -8.70 -6.91
C ARG A 16 -14.87 -9.02 -5.84
N SER A 17 -14.48 -9.03 -4.57
CA SER A 17 -15.38 -9.28 -3.45
C SER A 17 -16.44 -8.18 -3.32
N LEU A 18 -16.01 -6.92 -3.41
CA LEU A 18 -16.91 -5.77 -3.35
C LEU A 18 -17.83 -5.70 -4.56
N GLY A 19 -17.32 -5.95 -5.77
CA GLY A 19 -18.13 -6.02 -6.99
C GLY A 19 -19.32 -6.96 -6.85
N ALA A 20 -19.07 -8.15 -6.31
CA ALA A 20 -20.12 -9.12 -6.03
C ALA A 20 -21.14 -8.64 -4.98
N GLN A 21 -20.70 -7.91 -3.95
CA GLN A 21 -21.60 -7.33 -2.95
C GLN A 21 -22.49 -6.21 -3.52
N TYR A 22 -22.00 -5.47 -4.52
CA TYR A 22 -22.74 -4.41 -5.20
C TYR A 22 -23.57 -4.90 -6.41
N GLY A 23 -23.65 -6.22 -6.62
CA GLY A 23 -24.46 -6.86 -7.66
C GLY A 23 -23.86 -6.79 -9.07
N GLU A 24 -22.57 -6.48 -9.19
CA GLU A 24 -21.86 -6.42 -10.48
C GLU A 24 -21.20 -7.76 -10.81
N ASP A 25 -21.03 -8.04 -12.09
CA ASP A 25 -20.33 -9.24 -12.53
C ASP A 25 -18.85 -9.22 -12.10
N LYS A 26 -18.39 -10.32 -11.52
CA LYS A 26 -17.03 -10.42 -11.00
C LYS A 26 -16.01 -10.22 -12.11
N LYS A 27 -16.21 -10.84 -13.27
CA LYS A 27 -15.27 -10.76 -14.39
C LYS A 27 -15.21 -9.34 -14.96
N GLN A 28 -16.36 -8.68 -15.07
CA GLN A 28 -16.40 -7.27 -15.49
C GLN A 28 -15.61 -6.37 -14.53
N ILE A 29 -15.79 -6.52 -13.21
CA ILE A 29 -15.04 -5.72 -12.22
C ILE A 29 -13.54 -6.02 -12.25
N GLU A 30 -13.17 -7.27 -12.49
CA GLU A 30 -11.77 -7.68 -12.65
C GLU A 30 -11.12 -6.99 -13.86
N ASP A 31 -11.79 -6.99 -15.01
CA ASP A 31 -11.32 -6.33 -16.23
C ASP A 31 -11.18 -4.81 -16.02
N ILE A 32 -12.16 -4.19 -15.33
CA ILE A 32 -12.13 -2.77 -14.99
C ILE A 32 -10.96 -2.45 -14.05
N TYR A 33 -10.75 -3.26 -13.01
CA TYR A 33 -9.66 -3.06 -12.06
C TYR A 33 -8.30 -3.09 -12.77
N LEU A 34 -8.07 -4.08 -13.65
CA LEU A 34 -6.82 -4.18 -14.41
C LEU A 34 -6.65 -2.98 -15.37
N MET A 35 -7.72 -2.53 -16.02
CA MET A 35 -7.67 -1.36 -16.89
C MET A 35 -7.33 -0.07 -16.11
N ILE A 36 -7.91 0.12 -14.93
CA ILE A 36 -7.61 1.26 -14.04
C ILE A 36 -6.16 1.16 -13.52
N LEU A 37 -5.71 -0.03 -13.14
CA LEU A 37 -4.34 -0.26 -12.65
C LEU A 37 -3.30 0.10 -13.72
N LEU A 38 -3.48 -0.40 -14.95
CA LEU A 38 -2.57 -0.15 -16.06
C LEU A 38 -2.56 1.33 -16.48
N SER A 39 -3.74 1.95 -16.59
CA SER A 39 -3.84 3.37 -16.93
C SER A 39 -3.21 4.27 -15.85
N SER A 40 -3.40 3.93 -14.57
CA SER A 40 -2.77 4.64 -13.45
C SER A 40 -1.24 4.53 -13.51
N PHE A 41 -0.71 3.36 -13.83
CA PHE A 41 0.73 3.17 -13.98
C PHE A 41 1.31 3.98 -15.15
N MET A 42 0.64 3.96 -16.30
CA MET A 42 1.04 4.77 -17.46
C MET A 42 1.00 6.27 -17.15
N GLY A 43 -0.07 6.73 -16.50
CA GLY A 43 -0.22 8.13 -16.12
C GLY A 43 0.78 8.61 -15.08
N ALA A 44 1.10 7.78 -14.08
CA ALA A 44 2.17 8.05 -13.12
C ALA A 44 3.51 8.32 -13.82
N ARG A 45 3.79 7.59 -14.92
CA ARG A 45 5.02 7.77 -15.70
C ARG A 45 4.98 9.04 -16.55
N ILE A 46 3.90 9.27 -17.29
CA ILE A 46 3.74 10.46 -18.14
C ILE A 46 3.84 11.72 -17.30
N PHE A 47 3.15 11.77 -16.16
CA PHE A 47 3.16 12.93 -15.28
C PHE A 47 4.53 13.18 -14.63
N TYR A 48 5.27 12.12 -14.29
CA TYR A 48 6.64 12.24 -13.81
C TYR A 48 7.55 12.89 -14.87
N VAL A 49 7.43 12.46 -16.12
CA VAL A 49 8.24 13.00 -17.23
C VAL A 49 7.91 14.47 -17.51
N ILE A 50 6.63 14.84 -17.45
CA ILE A 50 6.18 16.24 -17.62
C ILE A 50 6.73 17.12 -16.49
N THR A 51 6.63 16.66 -15.24
CA THR A 51 7.09 17.43 -14.07
C THR A 51 8.62 17.53 -14.00
N HIS A 52 9.34 16.50 -14.44
CA HIS A 52 10.80 16.44 -14.44
C HIS A 52 11.40 16.60 -15.84
N PHE A 53 10.74 17.39 -16.69
CA PHE A 53 11.12 17.55 -18.10
C PHE A 53 12.55 18.08 -18.28
N SER A 54 13.05 18.88 -17.33
CA SER A 54 14.43 19.38 -17.33
C SER A 54 15.48 18.27 -17.22
N LEU A 55 15.19 17.18 -16.48
CA LEU A 55 16.09 16.03 -16.33
C LEU A 55 16.24 15.21 -17.61
N TYR A 56 15.32 15.37 -18.57
CA TYR A 56 15.28 14.61 -19.82
C TYR A 56 15.74 15.42 -21.04
N LYS A 57 16.10 16.70 -20.87
CA LYS A 57 16.71 17.53 -21.92
C LYS A 57 18.12 17.02 -22.23
N GLY A 58 18.25 16.13 -23.22
CA GLY A 58 19.53 15.62 -23.71
C GLY A 58 19.56 14.12 -24.03
N SER A 59 18.58 13.34 -23.58
CA SER A 59 18.44 11.93 -23.96
C SER A 59 16.98 11.46 -23.87
N TYR A 60 16.33 11.39 -25.03
CA TYR A 60 14.93 10.91 -25.14
C TYR A 60 14.79 9.43 -24.74
N PHE A 61 15.84 8.62 -24.88
CA PHE A 61 15.81 7.21 -24.48
C PHE A 61 15.73 7.00 -22.96
N SER A 62 16.16 7.98 -22.16
CA SER A 62 16.09 7.91 -20.70
C SER A 62 14.65 7.97 -20.16
N ILE A 63 13.70 8.42 -20.98
CA ILE A 63 12.28 8.52 -20.65
C ILE A 63 11.64 7.12 -20.50
N LEU A 64 12.15 6.13 -21.22
CA LEU A 64 11.63 4.75 -21.19
C LEU A 64 12.27 3.86 -20.11
N LYS A 65 13.31 4.34 -19.42
CA LYS A 65 13.90 3.59 -18.31
C LYS A 65 12.97 3.61 -17.10
N LEU A 66 12.34 2.47 -16.84
CA LEU A 66 11.56 2.20 -15.65
C LEU A 66 12.51 1.88 -14.49
N SER A 67 12.68 2.84 -13.58
CA SER A 67 13.39 2.65 -12.31
C SER A 67 12.43 2.97 -11.17
N HIS A 68 12.63 2.35 -10.00
CA HIS A 68 11.71 2.41 -8.87
C HIS A 68 11.39 3.85 -8.40
N ASP A 69 12.30 4.81 -8.62
CA ASP A 69 12.17 6.18 -8.12
C ASP A 69 11.50 7.16 -9.10
N ASN A 70 11.10 6.71 -10.30
CA ASN A 70 10.68 7.62 -11.38
C ASN A 70 9.16 7.58 -11.70
N LEU A 71 8.32 7.39 -10.68
CA LEU A 71 6.86 7.36 -10.83
C LEU A 71 6.22 8.45 -9.97
N SER A 72 5.34 9.25 -10.56
CA SER A 72 4.60 10.27 -9.82
C SER A 72 3.33 9.67 -9.23
N LEU A 73 3.21 9.68 -7.90
CA LEU A 73 1.99 9.27 -7.21
C LEU A 73 0.79 10.13 -7.65
N ILE A 74 0.95 11.45 -7.68
CA ILE A 74 -0.09 12.40 -8.10
C ILE A 74 -0.55 12.09 -9.53
N GLY A 75 0.40 11.82 -10.42
CA GLY A 75 0.10 11.42 -11.80
C GLY A 75 -0.78 10.18 -11.87
N GLY A 76 -0.41 9.13 -11.13
CA GLY A 76 -1.17 7.88 -11.11
C GLY A 76 -2.59 8.06 -10.59
N VAL A 77 -2.76 8.81 -9.49
CA VAL A 77 -4.08 9.09 -8.90
C VAL A 77 -4.98 9.84 -9.87
N ILE A 78 -4.47 10.91 -10.50
CA ILE A 78 -5.24 11.72 -11.45
C ILE A 78 -5.70 10.87 -12.62
N THR A 79 -4.78 10.10 -13.22
CA THR A 79 -5.12 9.26 -14.36
C THR A 79 -6.02 8.08 -14.00
N GLY A 80 -5.87 7.50 -12.80
CA GLY A 80 -6.75 6.45 -12.32
C GLY A 80 -8.18 6.94 -12.09
N LEU A 81 -8.35 8.17 -11.58
CA LEU A 81 -9.66 8.78 -11.43
C LEU A 81 -10.31 9.07 -12.78
N ILE A 82 -9.54 9.58 -13.75
CA ILE A 82 -10.00 9.79 -15.13
C ILE A 82 -10.40 8.46 -15.77
N ALA A 83 -9.57 7.42 -15.63
CA ALA A 83 -9.86 6.09 -16.16
C ALA A 83 -11.14 5.51 -15.55
N THR A 84 -11.33 5.65 -14.23
CA THR A 84 -12.55 5.23 -13.52
C THR A 84 -13.79 5.93 -14.09
N PHE A 85 -13.70 7.24 -14.34
CA PHE A 85 -14.79 8.01 -14.95
C PHE A 85 -15.11 7.57 -16.39
N LEU A 86 -14.09 7.36 -17.21
CA LEU A 86 -14.26 6.90 -18.59
C LEU A 86 -14.86 5.49 -18.66
N VAL A 87 -14.39 4.59 -17.79
CA VAL A 87 -14.87 3.21 -17.72
C VAL A 87 -16.29 3.13 -17.16
N SER A 88 -16.64 3.95 -16.17
CA SER A 88 -18.02 4.07 -15.68
C SER A 88 -19.00 4.38 -16.83
N LYS A 89 -18.63 5.29 -17.74
CA LYS A 89 -19.45 5.60 -18.93
C LYS A 89 -19.49 4.45 -19.95
N LYS A 90 -18.35 3.82 -20.20
CA LYS A 90 -18.23 2.72 -21.18
C LYS A 90 -19.04 1.49 -20.76
N GLU A 91 -18.93 1.12 -19.49
CA GLU A 91 -19.53 -0.08 -18.91
C GLU A 91 -20.94 0.16 -18.34
N LYS A 92 -21.43 1.40 -18.40
CA LYS A 92 -22.76 1.84 -17.90
C LYS A 92 -22.98 1.55 -16.41
N ILE A 93 -21.90 1.51 -15.63
CA ILE A 93 -21.95 1.36 -14.17
C ILE A 93 -22.00 2.75 -13.55
N GLU A 94 -22.87 2.96 -12.56
CA GLU A 94 -22.95 4.23 -11.83
C GLU A 94 -21.60 4.58 -11.22
N MET A 95 -21.10 5.81 -11.48
CA MET A 95 -19.80 6.27 -10.99
C MET A 95 -19.63 6.12 -9.48
N ASN A 96 -20.68 6.41 -8.70
CA ASN A 96 -20.66 6.27 -7.25
C ASN A 96 -20.46 4.81 -6.82
N LYS A 97 -21.09 3.87 -7.52
CA LYS A 97 -20.95 2.45 -7.25
C LYS A 97 -19.52 2.00 -7.60
N LEU A 98 -19.01 2.41 -8.75
CA LEU A 98 -17.66 2.06 -9.17
C LEU A 98 -16.59 2.62 -8.21
N LEU A 99 -16.76 3.86 -7.75
CA LEU A 99 -15.90 4.45 -6.72
C LEU A 99 -15.95 3.67 -5.40
N LYS A 100 -17.14 3.23 -4.94
CA LYS A 100 -17.25 2.41 -3.73
C LYS A 100 -16.51 1.07 -3.83
N ILE A 101 -16.40 0.51 -5.04
CA ILE A 101 -15.66 -0.74 -5.30
C ILE A 101 -14.16 -0.49 -5.40
N MET A 102 -13.74 0.59 -6.08
CA MET A 102 -12.34 0.85 -6.43
C MET A 102 -11.56 1.66 -5.38
N LEU A 103 -12.23 2.47 -4.56
CA LEU A 103 -11.58 3.25 -3.50
C LEU A 103 -10.96 2.38 -2.39
N PRO A 104 -11.61 1.31 -1.88
CA PRO A 104 -11.00 0.47 -0.85
C PRO A 104 -9.65 -0.15 -1.24
N PRO A 105 -9.48 -0.83 -2.40
CA PRO A 105 -8.18 -1.36 -2.81
C PRO A 105 -7.16 -0.25 -3.09
N PHE A 106 -7.60 0.92 -3.53
CA PHE A 106 -6.73 2.10 -3.70
C PHE A 106 -6.16 2.60 -2.37
N TYR A 107 -7.01 2.87 -1.38
CA TYR A 107 -6.59 3.32 -0.06
C TYR A 107 -5.75 2.26 0.65
N PHE A 108 -6.10 0.98 0.53
CA PHE A 108 -5.29 -0.12 1.04
C PHE A 108 -3.87 -0.07 0.45
N SER A 109 -3.75 0.09 -0.86
CA SER A 109 -2.46 0.14 -1.55
C SER A 109 -1.61 1.33 -1.11
N ILE A 110 -2.21 2.50 -0.94
CA ILE A 110 -1.51 3.70 -0.43
C ILE A 110 -1.10 3.52 1.03
N ALA A 111 -1.99 3.01 1.89
CA ALA A 111 -1.70 2.78 3.30
C ALA A 111 -0.51 1.82 3.47
N VAL A 112 -0.48 0.72 2.71
CA VAL A 112 0.64 -0.21 2.72
C VAL A 112 1.90 0.42 2.12
N GLY A 113 1.78 1.21 1.04
CA GLY A 113 2.92 1.91 0.45
C GLY A 113 3.58 2.89 1.42
N ILE A 114 2.78 3.68 2.14
CA ILE A 114 3.26 4.58 3.21
C ILE A 114 3.92 3.77 4.34
N TRP A 115 3.30 2.66 4.74
CA TRP A 115 3.86 1.81 5.79
C TRP A 115 5.21 1.23 5.39
N ILE A 116 5.32 0.61 4.20
CA ILE A 116 6.60 0.05 3.71
C ILE A 116 7.67 1.14 3.63
N GLY A 117 7.37 2.31 3.05
CA GLY A 117 8.34 3.40 2.93
C GLY A 117 8.83 3.95 4.27
N ASN A 118 8.00 3.88 5.33
CA ASN A 118 8.39 4.29 6.68
C ASN A 118 9.05 3.17 7.51
N PHE A 119 8.87 1.90 7.13
CA PHE A 119 9.48 0.74 7.79
C PHE A 119 10.78 0.27 7.12
N ASP A 120 11.12 0.77 5.93
CA ASP A 120 12.45 0.59 5.32
C ASP A 120 13.62 0.99 6.26
N PRO A 121 13.55 2.10 7.03
CA PRO A 121 14.52 2.41 8.08
C PRO A 121 14.63 1.36 9.18
N LEU A 122 13.51 0.71 9.58
CA LEU A 122 13.50 -0.38 10.55
C LEU A 122 14.18 -1.64 10.00
N PHE A 123 14.01 -1.92 8.71
CA PHE A 123 14.74 -2.98 8.01
C PHE A 123 16.24 -2.69 7.93
N ASN A 124 16.63 -1.43 7.69
CA ASN A 124 18.03 -1.01 7.72
C ASN A 124 18.63 -1.00 9.14
N LEU A 125 17.83 -0.72 10.16
CA LEU A 125 18.25 -0.89 11.55
C LEU A 125 18.53 -2.37 11.85
N SER A 126 17.65 -3.26 11.41
CA SER A 126 17.85 -4.72 11.50
C SER A 126 19.11 -5.19 10.78
N SER A 127 19.43 -4.66 9.59
CA SER A 127 20.66 -5.01 8.87
C SER A 127 21.92 -4.50 9.59
N ASN A 128 21.91 -3.29 10.15
CA ASN A 128 22.99 -2.77 11.00
C ASN A 128 23.14 -3.55 12.32
N LEU A 129 22.04 -4.02 12.90
CA LEU A 129 22.03 -4.92 14.05
C LEU A 129 22.61 -6.28 13.67
N ARG A 130 22.27 -6.85 12.51
CA ARG A 130 22.83 -8.11 12.01
C ARG A 130 24.35 -8.10 11.89
N ASN A 131 24.92 -6.95 11.53
CA ASN A 131 26.37 -6.76 11.46
C ASN A 131 27.03 -6.58 12.85
N ASN A 132 26.25 -6.32 13.90
CA ASN A 132 26.72 -6.11 15.27
C ASN A 132 26.00 -7.04 16.26
N PRO A 133 26.48 -8.28 16.46
CA PRO A 133 25.84 -9.29 17.31
C PRO A 133 25.57 -8.82 18.75
N ARG A 134 26.43 -7.94 19.28
CA ARG A 134 26.28 -7.34 20.63
C ARG A 134 25.05 -6.44 20.75
N MET A 135 24.72 -5.68 19.70
CA MET A 135 23.53 -4.83 19.69
C MET A 135 22.25 -5.65 19.57
N VAL A 136 22.26 -6.76 18.83
CA VAL A 136 21.12 -7.71 18.75
C VAL A 136 20.79 -8.26 20.13
N LEU A 137 21.80 -8.69 20.89
CA LEU A 137 21.64 -9.15 22.27
C LEU A 137 21.04 -8.06 23.16
N LEU A 138 21.55 -6.82 23.07
CA LEU A 138 21.09 -5.70 23.90
C LEU A 138 19.62 -5.34 23.60
N VAL A 139 19.25 -5.24 22.32
CA VAL A 139 17.86 -5.02 21.90
C VAL A 139 16.95 -6.17 22.35
N SER A 140 17.42 -7.42 22.25
CA SER A 140 16.65 -8.60 22.68
C SER A 140 16.40 -8.60 24.19
N ILE A 141 17.40 -8.21 24.99
CA ILE A 141 17.27 -8.06 26.45
C ILE A 141 16.25 -6.96 26.81
N ILE A 142 16.25 -5.83 26.08
CA ILE A 142 15.26 -4.76 26.28
C ILE A 142 13.84 -5.25 26.02
N PHE A 143 13.61 -5.98 24.94
CA PHE A 143 12.29 -6.55 24.63
C PHE A 143 11.83 -7.58 25.67
N LEU A 144 12.71 -8.48 26.10
CA LEU A 144 12.39 -9.45 27.16
C LEU A 144 12.11 -8.76 28.50
N GLY A 145 12.86 -7.72 28.85
CA GLY A 145 12.62 -6.91 30.04
C GLY A 145 11.27 -6.19 30.00
N GLY A 146 10.92 -5.59 28.85
CA GLY A 146 9.61 -4.96 28.64
C GLY A 146 8.45 -5.96 28.80
N LEU A 147 8.60 -7.17 28.25
CA LEU A 147 7.59 -8.23 28.38
C LEU A 147 7.41 -8.69 29.83
N ILE A 148 8.51 -8.84 30.59
CA ILE A 148 8.45 -9.16 32.02
C ILE A 148 7.72 -8.05 32.79
N LEU A 149 8.03 -6.78 32.50
CA LEU A 149 7.38 -5.64 33.12
C LEU A 149 5.87 -5.65 32.87
N GLU A 150 5.46 -5.85 31.61
CA GLU A 150 4.05 -5.90 31.20
C GLU A 150 3.31 -7.05 31.89
N LEU A 151 3.91 -8.24 31.96
CA LEU A 151 3.34 -9.37 32.70
C LEU A 151 3.20 -9.08 34.20
N THR A 152 4.13 -8.30 34.78
CA THR A 152 4.09 -7.93 36.19
C THR A 152 2.95 -6.94 36.46
N ILE A 153 2.78 -5.94 35.59
CA ILE A 153 1.69 -4.96 35.64
C ILE A 153 0.33 -5.65 35.51
N LEU A 154 0.18 -6.54 34.52
CA LEU A 154 -1.06 -7.30 34.31
C LEU A 154 -1.41 -8.20 35.50
N LYS A 155 -0.38 -8.77 36.16
CA LYS A 155 -0.57 -9.60 37.36
C LYS A 155 -1.02 -8.76 38.56
N GLU A 156 -0.47 -7.56 38.74
CA GLU A 156 -0.91 -6.63 39.79
C GLU A 156 -2.33 -6.11 39.55
N GLU A 157 -2.69 -5.82 38.30
CA GLU A 157 -4.01 -5.34 37.92
C GLU A 157 -5.10 -6.41 38.13
N LYS A 158 -4.84 -7.67 37.72
CA LYS A 158 -5.72 -8.80 38.07
C LYS A 158 -5.86 -9.01 39.58
N ARG A 159 -4.77 -8.85 40.34
CA ARG A 159 -4.77 -9.02 41.81
C ARG A 159 -5.56 -7.91 42.51
N LYS A 160 -5.51 -6.67 42.01
CA LYS A 160 -6.36 -5.57 42.49
C LYS A 160 -7.83 -5.84 42.19
N ASN A 161 -8.17 -6.28 40.97
CA ASN A 161 -9.56 -6.61 40.61
C ASN A 161 -10.13 -7.79 41.41
N LEU A 162 -9.33 -8.81 41.76
CA LEU A 162 -9.77 -9.89 42.67
C LEU A 162 -10.03 -9.42 44.11
N ARG A 163 -9.35 -8.37 44.58
CA ARG A 163 -9.55 -7.80 45.93
C ARG A 163 -10.87 -7.01 46.07
N TRP A 164 -11.50 -6.62 44.97
CA TRP A 164 -12.82 -5.97 44.97
C TRP A 164 -13.99 -6.98 44.93
N LEU A 165 -13.71 -8.27 44.73
CA LEU A 165 -14.70 -9.35 44.63
C LEU A 165 -14.77 -10.26 45.87
N VAL A 166 -14.02 -9.93 46.93
CA VAL A 166 -14.04 -10.57 48.26
C VAL A 166 -14.39 -9.51 49.28
#